data_AF-A0A9D6YZ48-F1
#
_entry.id   AF-A0A9D6YZ48-F1
#
_cell.length_a   1.000
_cell.length_b   1.000
_cell.length_c   1.000
_cell.angle_alpha   90.00
_cell.angle_beta   90.00
_cell.angle_gamma   90.00
#
_symmetry.space_group_name_H-M   'P 1'
#
loop_
_entity.id
_entity.type
_entity.pdbx_description
1 polymer ?
#
loop_
_entity_poly.entity_id
_entity_poly.type
_entity_poly.pdbx_seq_one_letter_code
_entity_poly.pdbx_strand_id
1 'polypeptide(L)'
;MVARCRALPVLAALCCLGLGVAHLQAQVFSPVVLVQGQPDPTDLRRLAGGIIANAKAETPRQKAEAIWRFFLTDGRFVPPGFWYHIEGWAYEEPKGEVLDPLKLLNSYGFGLCYHIAPVLEAMFEAAGFEDARVWFLTGHAVAEVFYEGSYHYFDSDLMGYTTVGDG
;
A
#
# COMPACT_ATOMS: atom_id res chain seq x y z
N MET A 1 60.20 -66.58 -9.20
CA MET A 1 61.02 -65.38 -9.38
C MET A 1 60.18 -64.35 -10.12
N VAL A 2 60.24 -63.09 -9.68
CA VAL A 2 59.56 -61.87 -10.17
C VAL A 2 58.13 -61.63 -9.65
N ALA A 3 58.08 -60.69 -8.70
CA ALA A 3 56.91 -60.01 -8.17
C ALA A 3 56.25 -59.10 -9.22
N ARG A 4 54.96 -58.78 -9.02
CA ARG A 4 54.41 -57.46 -9.36
C ARG A 4 53.17 -57.16 -8.52
N CYS A 5 53.39 -56.24 -7.59
CA CYS A 5 52.40 -55.49 -6.85
C CYS A 5 51.47 -54.72 -7.81
N ARG A 6 50.16 -54.78 -7.61
CA ARG A 6 49.21 -53.80 -8.17
C ARG A 6 48.23 -53.40 -7.09
N ALA A 7 48.51 -52.26 -6.48
CA ALA A 7 47.51 -51.46 -5.80
C ALA A 7 46.40 -51.11 -6.81
N LEU A 8 45.14 -51.38 -6.46
CA LEU A 8 43.99 -50.77 -7.11
C LEU A 8 43.27 -49.87 -6.09
N PRO A 9 42.71 -48.74 -6.55
CA PRO A 9 42.63 -47.52 -5.76
C PRO A 9 41.33 -47.43 -4.95
N VAL A 10 41.44 -46.93 -3.73
CA VAL A 10 40.34 -46.56 -2.79
C VAL A 10 39.56 -45.32 -3.28
N LEU A 11 39.49 -45.08 -4.59
CA LEU A 11 39.01 -43.82 -5.16
C LEU A 11 37.66 -43.92 -5.87
N ALA A 12 36.76 -44.79 -5.39
CA ALA A 12 35.42 -44.94 -5.97
C ALA A 12 34.27 -44.79 -4.96
N ALA A 13 34.55 -44.30 -3.74
CA ALA A 13 33.53 -44.12 -2.69
C ALA A 13 33.30 -42.65 -2.28
N LEU A 14 33.79 -41.68 -3.08
CA LEU A 14 33.61 -40.24 -2.84
C LEU A 14 32.82 -39.53 -3.95
N CYS A 15 32.19 -40.27 -4.86
CA CYS A 15 31.32 -39.69 -5.90
C CYS A 15 29.82 -39.70 -5.54
N CYS A 16 29.43 -40.19 -4.35
CA CYS A 16 28.02 -40.32 -3.97
C CYS A 16 27.53 -39.30 -2.92
N LEU A 17 28.32 -38.28 -2.58
CA LEU A 17 27.93 -37.22 -1.64
C LEU A 17 27.80 -35.83 -2.28
N GLY A 18 28.01 -35.70 -3.59
CA GLY A 18 28.04 -34.42 -4.31
C GLY A 18 26.75 -34.02 -5.04
N LEU A 19 25.60 -34.66 -4.80
CA LEU A 19 24.33 -34.34 -5.47
C LEU A 19 23.21 -33.91 -4.50
N GLY A 20 23.59 -33.59 -3.27
CA GLY A 20 22.68 -33.20 -2.18
C GLY A 20 22.76 -31.73 -1.81
N VAL A 21 22.68 -30.81 -2.77
CA VAL A 21 22.27 -29.44 -2.48
C VAL A 21 21.38 -28.99 -3.63
N ALA A 22 20.09 -29.33 -3.56
CA ALA A 22 19.11 -28.51 -4.25
C ALA A 22 19.33 -27.09 -3.72
N HIS A 23 19.80 -26.19 -4.57
CA HIS A 23 19.85 -24.78 -4.25
C HIS A 23 18.42 -24.35 -3.99
N LEU A 24 18.00 -24.35 -2.72
CA LEU A 24 16.88 -23.56 -2.25
C LEU A 24 17.28 -22.10 -2.51
N GLN A 25 17.02 -21.64 -3.72
CA GLN A 25 17.03 -20.23 -4.05
C GLN A 25 15.92 -19.63 -3.18
N ALA A 26 16.30 -18.96 -2.10
CA ALA A 26 15.34 -18.21 -1.31
C ALA A 26 14.72 -17.15 -2.25
N GLN A 27 13.47 -17.35 -2.62
CA GLN A 27 12.76 -16.43 -3.48
C GLN A 27 12.17 -15.34 -2.59
N VAL A 28 12.61 -14.10 -2.81
CA VAL A 28 12.04 -12.93 -2.14
C VAL A 28 10.80 -12.51 -2.93
N PHE A 29 9.66 -12.46 -2.25
CA PHE A 29 8.41 -11.93 -2.78
C PHE A 29 8.07 -10.62 -2.08
N SER A 30 7.49 -9.67 -2.82
CA SER A 30 7.06 -8.37 -2.32
C SER A 30 8.16 -7.58 -1.60
N PRO A 31 9.29 -7.26 -2.27
CA PRO A 31 10.31 -6.42 -1.67
C PRO A 31 9.73 -5.05 -1.30
N VAL A 32 10.06 -4.59 -0.10
CA VAL A 32 9.71 -3.25 0.37
C VAL A 32 10.82 -2.29 -0.02
N VAL A 33 10.47 -1.22 -0.74
CA VAL A 33 11.39 -0.15 -1.12
C VAL A 33 10.87 1.15 -0.49
N LEU A 34 11.66 1.74 0.41
CA LEU A 34 11.33 2.99 1.09
C LEU A 34 12.30 4.08 0.68
N VAL A 35 11.76 5.29 0.47
CA VAL A 35 12.57 6.50 0.31
C VAL A 35 12.76 7.14 1.67
N GLN A 36 13.99 7.56 1.98
CA GLN A 36 14.29 8.24 3.24
C GLN A 36 13.43 9.51 3.38
N GLY A 37 12.72 9.64 4.50
CA GLY A 37 11.84 10.78 4.78
C GLY A 37 10.42 10.67 4.20
N GLN A 38 10.15 9.66 3.36
CA GLN A 38 8.79 9.39 2.90
C GLN A 38 7.99 8.65 4.00
N PRO A 39 6.71 9.00 4.22
CA PRO A 39 5.80 8.20 5.04
C PRO A 39 5.76 6.73 4.56
N ASP A 40 5.90 5.78 5.49
CA ASP A 40 5.97 4.34 5.20
C ASP A 40 4.62 3.79 4.72
N PRO A 41 4.48 3.39 3.44
CA PRO A 41 3.20 2.94 2.88
C PRO A 41 2.97 1.43 3.04
N THR A 42 3.78 0.72 3.83
CA THR A 42 3.63 -0.73 4.04
C THR A 42 2.52 -1.10 5.03
N ASP A 43 2.06 -0.12 5.81
CA ASP A 43 1.01 -0.26 6.81
C ASP A 43 0.25 1.06 6.92
N LEU A 44 -1.08 1.01 6.92
CA LEU A 44 -1.90 2.23 6.90
C LEU A 44 -1.69 3.11 8.14
N ARG A 45 -1.44 2.53 9.32
CA ARG A 45 -1.20 3.30 10.55
C ARG A 45 0.16 3.98 10.50
N ARG A 46 1.19 3.29 10.01
CA ARG A 46 2.51 3.90 9.77
C ARG A 46 2.42 5.03 8.74
N LEU A 47 1.71 4.81 7.65
CA LEU A 47 1.51 5.80 6.60
C LEU A 47 0.79 7.04 7.15
N ALA A 48 -0.37 6.84 7.79
CA ALA A 48 -1.16 7.92 8.37
C ALA A 48 -0.38 8.69 9.44
N GLY A 49 0.31 7.98 10.34
CA GLY A 49 1.15 8.58 11.36
C GLY A 49 2.30 9.41 10.77
N GLY A 50 2.96 8.90 9.71
CA GLY A 50 4.02 9.62 8.99
C GLY A 50 3.51 10.88 8.29
N ILE A 51 2.34 10.80 7.64
CA ILE A 51 1.70 11.97 7.00
C ILE A 51 1.38 13.05 8.05
N ILE A 52 0.74 12.66 9.15
CA ILE A 52 0.36 13.57 10.24
C ILE A 52 1.60 14.23 10.87
N ALA A 53 2.65 13.44 11.12
CA ALA A 53 3.90 13.94 11.67
C ALA A 53 4.60 14.93 10.73
N ASN A 54 4.68 14.61 9.44
CA ASN A 54 5.28 15.48 8.42
C ASN A 54 4.50 16.80 8.27
N ALA A 55 3.17 16.75 8.36
CA ALA A 55 2.31 17.92 8.31
C ALA A 55 2.27 18.73 9.62
N LYS A 56 2.83 18.19 10.73
CA LYS A 56 2.72 18.76 12.08
C LYS A 56 1.26 18.99 12.49
N ALA A 57 0.39 18.06 12.12
CA ALA A 57 -1.04 18.17 12.37
C ALA A 57 -1.39 17.74 13.81
N GLU A 58 -2.08 18.62 14.54
CA GLU A 58 -2.43 18.42 15.95
C GLU A 58 -3.93 18.20 16.14
N THR A 59 -4.76 18.98 15.44
CA THR A 59 -6.23 18.90 15.54
C THR A 59 -6.82 17.81 14.65
N PRO A 60 -8.04 17.31 14.94
CA PRO A 60 -8.75 16.38 14.05
C PRO A 60 -8.85 16.92 12.62
N ARG A 61 -9.27 18.18 12.46
CA ARG A 61 -9.31 18.86 11.15
C ARG A 61 -7.96 18.82 10.44
N GLN A 62 -6.88 19.22 11.11
CA GLN A 62 -5.54 19.24 10.50
C GLN A 62 -5.09 17.84 10.08
N LYS A 63 -5.42 16.80 10.86
CA LYS A 63 -5.07 15.41 10.54
C LYS A 63 -5.82 14.91 9.31
N ALA A 64 -7.13 15.18 9.24
CA ALA A 64 -7.95 14.80 8.10
C ALA A 64 -7.48 15.51 6.81
N GLU A 65 -7.24 16.83 6.89
CA GLU A 65 -6.71 17.61 5.78
C GLU A 65 -5.31 17.16 5.36
N ALA A 66 -4.43 16.79 6.30
CA ALA A 66 -3.09 16.31 5.97
C ALA A 66 -3.14 15.01 5.14
N ILE A 67 -4.03 14.08 5.51
CA ILE A 67 -4.26 12.84 4.76
C ILE A 67 -4.82 13.15 3.38
N TRP A 68 -5.89 13.92 3.29
CA TRP A 68 -6.48 14.30 2.00
C TRP A 68 -5.47 15.00 1.08
N ARG A 69 -4.71 15.97 1.61
CA ARG A 69 -3.66 16.68 0.85
C ARG A 69 -2.56 15.75 0.37
N PHE A 70 -2.16 14.77 1.18
CA PHE A 70 -1.16 13.78 0.75
C PHE A 70 -1.58 13.07 -0.53
N PHE A 71 -2.85 12.68 -0.66
CA PHE A 71 -3.38 12.06 -1.88
C PHE A 71 -3.42 13.02 -3.07
N LEU A 72 -3.40 14.33 -2.85
CA LEU A 72 -3.32 15.33 -3.92
C LEU A 72 -1.89 15.74 -4.29
N THR A 73 -0.89 15.40 -3.46
CA THR A 73 0.47 15.96 -3.60
C THR A 73 1.61 14.95 -3.56
N ASP A 74 1.38 13.69 -3.20
CA ASP A 74 2.44 12.69 -3.06
C ASP A 74 3.20 12.40 -4.38
N GLY A 75 2.52 12.49 -5.52
CA GLY A 75 3.16 12.48 -6.84
C GLY A 75 3.75 11.14 -7.28
N ARG A 76 3.67 10.05 -6.49
CA ARG A 76 4.38 8.79 -6.81
C ARG A 76 3.84 8.08 -8.07
N PHE A 77 2.57 8.27 -8.39
CA PHE A 77 1.97 7.73 -9.60
C PHE A 77 1.78 8.81 -10.66
N VAL A 78 1.25 9.99 -10.30
CA VAL A 78 0.87 11.03 -11.26
C VAL A 78 1.15 12.43 -10.72
N PRO A 79 2.26 13.09 -11.08
CA PRO A 79 2.54 14.44 -10.59
C PRO A 79 1.44 15.47 -10.95
N PRO A 80 0.94 16.29 -10.00
CA PRO A 80 1.33 16.36 -8.59
C PRO A 80 0.62 15.35 -7.65
N GLY A 81 -0.44 14.69 -8.10
CA GLY A 81 -1.29 13.79 -7.32
C GLY A 81 -0.77 12.38 -7.04
N PHE A 82 -1.49 11.69 -6.17
CA PHE A 82 -1.30 10.27 -5.91
C PHE A 82 -2.12 9.38 -6.86
N TRP A 83 -3.27 9.85 -7.32
CA TRP A 83 -4.29 9.02 -7.96
C TRP A 83 -4.62 9.47 -9.38
N TYR A 84 -4.62 8.53 -10.34
CA TYR A 84 -5.13 8.79 -11.70
C TYR A 84 -6.61 8.45 -11.80
N HIS A 85 -7.45 9.46 -12.04
CA HIS A 85 -8.85 9.25 -12.37
C HIS A 85 -8.95 8.70 -13.81
N ILE A 86 -9.12 7.39 -13.93
CA ILE A 86 -9.32 6.71 -15.21
C ILE A 86 -10.38 5.64 -15.07
N GLU A 87 -11.23 5.53 -16.09
CA GLU A 87 -12.21 4.47 -16.19
C GLU A 87 -11.52 3.10 -16.27
N GLY A 88 -11.92 2.20 -15.37
CA GLY A 88 -11.36 0.86 -15.24
C GLY A 88 -11.46 0.36 -13.81
N TRP A 89 -11.00 -0.87 -13.60
CA TRP A 89 -10.89 -1.50 -12.28
C TRP A 89 -9.51 -2.13 -12.11
N ALA A 90 -8.93 -1.92 -10.93
CA ALA A 90 -7.75 -2.66 -10.50
C ALA A 90 -8.14 -4.13 -10.40
N TYR A 91 -7.52 -5.03 -11.17
CA TYR A 91 -8.02 -6.41 -11.30
C TYR A 91 -6.88 -7.43 -11.33
N GLU A 92 -7.10 -8.57 -10.67
CA GLU A 92 -6.17 -9.71 -10.67
C GLU A 92 -6.89 -11.04 -10.78
N GLU A 93 -6.50 -11.87 -11.75
CA GLU A 93 -6.97 -13.24 -11.82
C GLU A 93 -6.34 -14.13 -10.74
N PRO A 94 -7.09 -15.03 -10.09
CA PRO A 94 -8.53 -15.28 -10.22
C PRO A 94 -9.40 -14.51 -9.20
N LYS A 95 -8.82 -13.54 -8.48
CA LYS A 95 -9.44 -12.90 -7.30
C LYS A 95 -10.46 -11.83 -7.68
N GLY A 96 -10.36 -11.28 -8.87
CA GLY A 96 -11.24 -10.23 -9.34
C GLY A 96 -10.70 -8.84 -9.05
N GLU A 97 -11.61 -7.92 -8.80
CA GLU A 97 -11.32 -6.53 -8.48
C GLU A 97 -10.53 -6.38 -7.17
N VAL A 98 -9.57 -5.46 -7.17
CA VAL A 98 -8.69 -5.17 -6.04
C VAL A 98 -9.24 -3.98 -5.28
N LEU A 99 -9.73 -4.25 -4.07
CA LEU A 99 -10.21 -3.24 -3.13
C LEU A 99 -9.30 -3.12 -1.89
N ASP A 100 -8.20 -3.86 -1.85
CA ASP A 100 -7.24 -3.78 -0.75
C ASP A 100 -6.52 -2.41 -0.77
N PRO A 101 -6.64 -1.59 0.29
CA PRO A 101 -6.15 -0.22 0.26
C PRO A 101 -4.63 -0.15 0.15
N LEU A 102 -3.89 -1.06 0.78
CA LEU A 102 -2.42 -1.08 0.68
C LEU A 102 -1.97 -1.41 -0.74
N LYS A 103 -2.67 -2.31 -1.42
CA LYS A 103 -2.38 -2.68 -2.79
C LYS A 103 -2.74 -1.58 -3.77
N LEU A 104 -3.89 -0.94 -3.60
CA LEU A 104 -4.26 0.25 -4.36
C LEU A 104 -3.22 1.37 -4.17
N LEU A 105 -2.73 1.55 -2.93
CA LEU A 105 -1.74 2.55 -2.56
C LEU A 105 -0.33 2.33 -3.14
N ASN A 106 0.06 1.07 -3.36
CA ASN A 106 1.43 0.72 -3.70
C ASN A 106 1.60 0.12 -5.11
N SER A 107 0.53 -0.34 -5.75
CA SER A 107 0.63 -1.09 -7.01
C SER A 107 -0.26 -0.57 -8.14
N TYR A 108 -1.37 0.11 -7.82
CA TYR A 108 -2.30 0.59 -8.84
C TYR A 108 -2.22 2.10 -9.04
N GLY A 109 -2.48 2.90 -8.01
CA GLY A 109 -2.43 4.36 -8.13
C GLY A 109 -3.42 4.96 -9.13
N PHE A 110 -4.47 4.22 -9.50
CA PHE A 110 -5.52 4.65 -10.40
C PHE A 110 -6.84 3.98 -10.05
N GLY A 111 -7.94 4.58 -10.48
CA GLY A 111 -9.29 4.05 -10.37
C GLY A 111 -10.31 5.18 -10.32
N LEU A 112 -11.55 4.84 -9.99
CA LEU A 112 -12.65 5.79 -9.87
C LEU A 112 -12.98 6.08 -8.40
N CYS A 113 -13.95 6.96 -8.17
CA CYS A 113 -14.45 7.36 -6.85
C CYS A 113 -14.67 6.19 -5.87
N TYR A 114 -15.22 5.07 -6.34
CA TYR A 114 -15.50 3.90 -5.50
C TYR A 114 -14.25 3.12 -5.07
N HIS A 115 -13.08 3.35 -5.68
CA HIS A 115 -11.81 2.83 -5.20
C HIS A 115 -11.15 3.79 -4.21
N ILE A 116 -11.11 5.08 -4.53
CA ILE A 116 -10.35 6.07 -3.75
C ILE A 116 -11.07 6.53 -2.47
N ALA A 117 -12.40 6.60 -2.48
CA ALA A 117 -13.17 6.93 -1.27
C ALA A 117 -12.97 5.90 -0.15
N PRO A 118 -13.09 4.57 -0.37
CA PRO A 118 -12.77 3.58 0.66
C PRO A 118 -11.30 3.60 1.10
N VAL A 119 -10.36 3.95 0.21
CA VAL A 119 -8.95 4.11 0.59
C VAL A 119 -8.77 5.28 1.56
N LEU A 120 -9.44 6.41 1.32
CA LEU A 120 -9.45 7.55 2.25
C LEU A 120 -10.12 7.20 3.58
N GLU A 121 -11.27 6.53 3.56
CA GLU A 121 -11.93 6.00 4.76
C GLU A 121 -10.96 5.16 5.60
N ALA A 122 -10.31 4.16 4.99
CA ALA A 122 -9.34 3.31 5.67
C ALA A 122 -8.14 4.09 6.25
N MET A 123 -7.72 5.17 5.58
CA MET A 123 -6.67 6.06 6.08
C MET A 123 -7.12 6.90 7.28
N PHE A 124 -8.37 7.37 7.31
CA PHE A 124 -8.94 8.06 8.46
C PHE A 124 -9.09 7.11 9.66
N GLU A 125 -9.59 5.90 9.45
CA GLU A 125 -9.62 4.87 10.51
C GLU A 125 -8.21 4.57 11.04
N ALA A 126 -7.23 4.44 10.15
CA ALA A 126 -5.83 4.20 10.53
C ALA A 126 -5.21 5.36 11.32
N ALA A 127 -5.66 6.59 11.05
CA ALA A 127 -5.28 7.80 11.79
C ALA A 127 -5.98 7.93 13.16
N GLY A 128 -6.92 7.04 13.47
CA GLY A 128 -7.60 6.97 14.76
C GLY A 128 -8.83 7.87 14.87
N PHE A 129 -9.46 8.25 13.76
CA PHE A 129 -10.82 8.79 13.81
C PHE A 129 -11.79 7.67 14.22
N GLU A 130 -12.73 7.99 15.12
CA GLU A 130 -13.68 7.00 15.65
C GLU A 130 -14.74 6.59 14.63
N ASP A 131 -15.08 7.51 13.72
CA ASP A 131 -16.10 7.30 12.69
C ASP A 131 -15.64 7.95 11.38
N ALA A 132 -15.35 7.10 10.42
CA ALA A 132 -15.13 7.43 9.03
C ALA A 132 -16.03 6.52 8.18
N ARG A 133 -16.51 7.03 7.05
CA ARG A 133 -17.43 6.30 6.18
C ARG A 133 -17.29 6.69 4.72
N VAL A 134 -17.72 5.83 3.82
CA VAL A 134 -18.00 6.21 2.43
C VAL A 134 -19.44 6.73 2.31
N TRP A 135 -19.60 7.88 1.65
CA TRP A 135 -20.89 8.47 1.34
C TRP A 135 -21.12 8.58 -0.17
N PHE A 136 -22.31 8.18 -0.63
CA PHE A 136 -22.66 8.16 -2.06
C PHE A 136 -23.52 9.37 -2.44
N LEU A 137 -22.90 10.34 -3.11
CA LEU A 137 -23.50 11.56 -3.64
C LEU A 137 -24.12 11.34 -5.03
N THR A 138 -25.06 10.40 -5.13
CA THR A 138 -25.86 10.13 -6.36
C THR A 138 -25.02 10.15 -7.65
N GLY A 139 -24.13 9.15 -7.79
CA GLY A 139 -23.24 9.03 -8.95
C GLY A 139 -21.77 9.29 -8.62
N HIS A 140 -21.47 9.75 -7.40
CA HIS A 140 -20.11 9.95 -6.91
C HIS A 140 -19.96 9.40 -5.49
N ALA A 141 -18.78 8.90 -5.15
CA ALA A 141 -18.47 8.42 -3.80
C ALA A 141 -17.37 9.29 -3.19
N VAL A 142 -17.56 9.70 -1.94
CA VAL A 142 -16.60 10.47 -1.15
C VAL A 142 -16.35 9.80 0.19
N ALA A 143 -15.25 10.14 0.85
CA ALA A 143 -15.00 9.74 2.22
C ALA A 143 -15.46 10.84 3.18
N GLU A 144 -16.16 10.48 4.25
CA GLU A 144 -16.53 11.37 5.34
C GLU A 144 -15.85 10.93 6.62
N VAL A 145 -15.54 11.89 7.48
CA VAL A 145 -14.96 11.64 8.79
C VAL A 145 -15.63 12.54 9.84
N PHE A 146 -16.00 11.96 10.98
CA PHE A 146 -16.66 12.68 12.07
C PHE A 146 -15.62 13.33 12.99
N TYR A 147 -15.69 14.64 13.14
CA TYR A 147 -14.97 15.38 14.16
C TYR A 147 -15.67 16.71 14.45
N GLU A 148 -15.41 17.29 15.62
CA GLU A 148 -16.00 18.59 16.01
C GLU A 148 -17.54 18.61 15.97
N GLY A 149 -18.19 17.45 16.14
CA GLY A 149 -19.64 17.31 16.23
C GLY A 149 -20.37 17.11 14.90
N SER A 150 -19.66 16.94 13.78
CA SER A 150 -20.27 16.73 12.47
C SER A 150 -19.38 15.92 11.52
N TYR A 151 -19.96 15.44 10.41
CA TYR A 151 -19.21 14.74 9.35
C TYR A 151 -18.62 15.74 8.36
N HIS A 152 -17.36 15.56 7.97
CA HIS A 152 -16.68 16.39 6.97
C HIS A 152 -16.27 15.51 5.81
N TYR A 153 -16.67 15.84 4.57
CA TYR A 153 -16.30 15.05 3.39
C TYR A 153 -14.98 15.52 2.78
N PHE A 154 -14.21 14.55 2.31
CA PHE A 154 -12.97 14.71 1.55
C PHE A 154 -13.03 13.86 0.28
N ASP A 155 -12.70 14.49 -0.85
CA ASP A 155 -12.70 13.87 -2.16
C ASP A 155 -11.33 14.06 -2.84
N SER A 156 -10.61 12.94 -3.01
CA SER A 156 -9.35 12.92 -3.75
C SER A 156 -9.51 12.47 -5.21
N ASP A 157 -10.73 12.15 -5.64
CA ASP A 157 -11.06 11.83 -7.03
C ASP A 157 -11.28 13.12 -7.84
N LEU A 158 -12.16 14.00 -7.34
CA LEU A 158 -12.49 15.29 -7.97
C LEU A 158 -11.98 16.50 -7.17
N MET A 159 -11.12 16.26 -6.17
CA MET A 159 -10.39 17.28 -5.40
C MET A 159 -11.26 18.20 -4.52
N GLY A 160 -12.54 17.87 -4.31
CA GLY A 160 -13.45 18.62 -3.44
C GLY A 160 -13.24 18.31 -1.95
N TYR A 161 -13.64 19.22 -1.07
CA TYR A 161 -13.84 18.92 0.35
C TYR A 161 -14.79 19.96 0.97
N THR A 162 -15.50 19.57 2.04
CA THR A 162 -16.20 20.52 2.92
C THR A 162 -15.63 20.42 4.32
N THR A 163 -15.52 21.57 4.99
CA THR A 163 -15.24 21.61 6.44
C THR A 163 -16.46 22.03 7.26
N VAL A 164 -17.60 22.14 6.58
CA VAL A 164 -18.90 22.44 7.16
C VAL A 164 -19.65 21.12 7.15
N GLY A 165 -19.93 20.56 8.32
CA GLY A 165 -20.47 19.22 8.42
C GLY A 165 -21.99 19.12 8.29
N ASP A 166 -22.53 19.87 7.34
CA ASP A 166 -23.96 19.91 7.04
C ASP A 166 -24.38 18.88 5.98
N GLY A 167 -23.46 18.02 5.52
CA GLY A 167 -23.72 16.93 4.58
C GLY A 167 -24.33 17.39 3.27
#